data_AF-A0A535K963-F1
#
_entry.id   AF-A0A535K963-F1
#
_cell.length_a   1.000
_cell.length_b   1.000
_cell.length_c   1.000
_cell.angle_alpha   90.00
_cell.angle_beta   90.00
_cell.angle_gamma   90.00
#
_symmetry.space_group_name_H-M   'P 1'
#
loop_
_entity.id
_entity.type
_entity.pdbx_description
1 polymer ?
#
loop_
_entity_poly.entity_id
_entity_poly.type
_entity_poly.pdbx_seq_one_letter_code
_entity_poly.pdbx_strand_id
1 'polypeptide(L)'
;MRSPRIQFEHPTQLATTTFLRAVANDDPPAIWECLSRETRGLLEGLYAARAALALHRAAGVAAPDDGRLAEVVSPLRESIVGALGGAERLGGFGVSGARIVDRATAYVLLLPDFGEERIVTEVDWKPSHLLAFVHESREWLVDLGRTAELSVEAELPDPLGAIRR
;
A
#
# COMPACT_ATOMS: atom_id res chain seq x y z
N MET A 1 28.03 15.85 -10.79
CA MET A 1 26.74 16.49 -11.15
C MET A 1 25.80 16.33 -9.96
N ARG A 2 25.08 17.38 -9.54
CA ARG A 2 24.01 17.20 -8.54
C ARG A 2 22.88 16.44 -9.22
N SER A 3 22.53 15.26 -8.71
CA SER A 3 21.33 14.56 -9.14
C SER A 3 20.13 15.47 -8.94
N PRO A 4 19.23 15.61 -9.93
CA PRO A 4 18.01 16.40 -9.77
C PRO A 4 17.23 15.88 -8.56
N ARG A 5 16.81 16.80 -7.69
CA ARG A 5 16.06 16.46 -6.47
C ARG A 5 14.60 16.28 -6.88
N ILE A 6 14.11 15.03 -6.84
CA ILE A 6 12.70 14.74 -7.11
C ILE A 6 11.86 15.49 -6.09
N GLN A 7 11.02 16.41 -6.56
CA GLN A 7 10.08 17.14 -5.73
C GLN A 7 8.71 16.49 -5.87
N PHE A 8 8.21 15.93 -4.78
CA PHE A 8 6.85 15.41 -4.73
C PHE A 8 5.86 16.56 -4.60
N GLU A 9 4.74 16.48 -5.32
CA GLU A 9 3.64 17.44 -5.26
C GLU A 9 2.78 17.21 -4.02
N HIS A 10 2.71 15.97 -3.54
CA HIS A 10 1.91 15.59 -2.37
C HIS A 10 2.59 14.50 -1.52
N PRO A 11 2.45 14.50 -0.18
CA PRO A 11 3.08 13.52 0.70
C PRO A 11 2.75 12.06 0.39
N THR A 12 1.58 11.78 -0.18
CA THR A 12 1.16 10.40 -0.53
C THR A 12 2.06 9.74 -1.58
N GLN A 13 2.75 10.52 -2.42
CA GLN A 13 3.70 9.95 -3.39
C GLN A 13 4.93 9.37 -2.69
N LEU A 14 5.44 10.08 -1.68
CA LEU A 14 6.50 9.57 -0.82
C LEU A 14 6.00 8.38 0.01
N ALA A 15 4.80 8.49 0.62
CA ALA A 15 4.20 7.41 1.39
C ALA A 15 4.02 6.12 0.55
N THR A 16 3.61 6.26 -0.71
CA THR A 16 3.51 5.15 -1.67
C THR A 16 4.85 4.48 -1.90
N THR A 17 5.89 5.27 -2.19
CA THR A 17 7.24 4.75 -2.44
C THR A 17 7.79 4.05 -1.20
N THR A 18 7.58 4.62 -0.02
CA THR A 18 7.96 4.02 1.27
C THR A 18 7.25 2.71 1.50
N PHE A 19 5.93 2.67 1.32
CA PHE A 19 5.11 1.48 1.49
C PHE A 19 5.52 0.35 0.54
N LEU A 20 5.62 0.62 -0.76
CA LEU A 20 6.02 -0.39 -1.75
C LEU A 20 7.42 -0.93 -1.48
N ARG A 21 8.34 -0.08 -1.02
CA ARG A 21 9.69 -0.52 -0.61
C ARG A 21 9.65 -1.40 0.64
N ALA A 22 8.83 -1.07 1.63
CA ALA A 22 8.67 -1.90 2.82
C ALA A 22 8.10 -3.29 2.48
N VAL A 23 7.11 -3.34 1.58
CA VAL A 23 6.57 -4.59 1.03
C VAL A 23 7.65 -5.38 0.29
N ALA A 24 8.42 -4.73 -0.59
CA ALA A 24 9.47 -5.38 -1.36
C ALA A 24 10.56 -5.99 -0.47
N ASN A 25 10.97 -5.27 0.57
CA ASN A 25 12.03 -5.66 1.49
C ASN A 25 11.59 -6.64 2.58
N ASP A 26 10.30 -7.02 2.62
CA ASP A 26 9.75 -7.85 3.69
C ASP A 26 10.03 -7.26 5.07
N ASP A 27 9.62 -5.99 5.27
CA ASP A 27 9.81 -5.23 6.51
C ASP A 27 8.46 -5.02 7.20
N PRO A 28 7.98 -5.97 8.03
CA PRO A 28 6.66 -5.88 8.67
C PRO A 28 6.46 -4.62 9.51
N PRO A 29 7.43 -4.15 10.33
CA PRO A 29 7.33 -2.87 11.02
C PRO A 29 7.08 -1.69 10.08
N ALA A 30 7.87 -1.58 9.00
CA ALA A 30 7.70 -0.47 8.05
C ALA A 30 6.40 -0.57 7.26
N ILE A 31 5.95 -1.79 6.90
CA ILE A 31 4.64 -2.00 6.28
C ILE A 31 3.55 -1.53 7.24
N TRP A 32 3.57 -2.01 8.48
CA TRP A 32 2.59 -1.68 9.51
C TRP A 32 2.42 -0.18 9.72
N GLU A 33 3.54 0.56 9.79
CA GLU A 33 3.50 2.00 10.01
C GLU A 33 2.90 2.78 8.84
N CYS A 34 2.88 2.22 7.64
CA CYS A 34 2.23 2.85 6.49
C CYS A 34 0.71 2.63 6.45
N LEU A 35 0.14 1.78 7.32
CA LEU A 35 -1.27 1.39 7.26
C LEU A 35 -2.16 2.25 8.17
N SER A 36 -3.40 2.50 7.72
CA SER A 36 -4.43 3.16 8.52
C SER A 36 -4.83 2.33 9.74
N ARG A 37 -5.41 2.97 10.77
CA ARG A 37 -5.96 2.31 11.96
C ARG A 37 -7.01 1.28 11.60
N GLU A 38 -7.89 1.60 10.65
CA GLU A 38 -8.93 0.68 10.17
C GLU A 38 -8.31 -0.57 9.56
N THR A 39 -7.30 -0.37 8.70
CA THR A 39 -6.54 -1.47 8.09
C THR A 39 -5.82 -2.31 9.14
N ARG A 40 -5.13 -1.69 10.09
CA ARG A 40 -4.46 -2.39 11.20
C ARG A 40 -5.45 -3.24 12.00
N GLY A 41 -6.59 -2.67 12.36
CA GLY A 41 -7.66 -3.38 13.09
C GLY A 41 -8.24 -4.56 12.31
N LEU A 42 -8.42 -4.43 10.99
CA LEU A 42 -8.82 -5.53 10.12
C LEU A 42 -7.79 -6.67 10.16
N LEU A 43 -6.49 -6.35 10.01
CA LEU A 43 -5.43 -7.36 10.03
C LEU A 43 -5.33 -8.08 11.38
N GLU A 44 -5.47 -7.35 12.50
CA GLU A 44 -5.54 -7.95 13.84
C GLU A 44 -6.74 -8.91 13.97
N GLY A 45 -7.91 -8.52 13.45
CA GLY A 45 -9.11 -9.36 13.43
C GLY A 45 -8.95 -10.63 12.59
N LEU A 46 -8.36 -10.52 11.41
CA LEU A 46 -8.07 -11.66 10.53
C LEU A 46 -7.04 -12.61 11.14
N TYR A 47 -6.02 -12.07 11.79
CA TYR A 47 -5.07 -12.86 12.55
C TYR A 47 -5.74 -13.58 13.72
N ALA A 48 -6.58 -12.89 14.50
CA ALA A 48 -7.33 -13.50 15.59
C ALA A 48 -8.18 -14.68 15.11
N ALA A 49 -8.88 -14.51 13.98
CA ALA A 49 -9.69 -15.56 13.37
C ALA A 49 -8.84 -16.76 12.93
N ARG A 50 -7.73 -16.53 12.21
CA ARG A 50 -6.80 -17.58 11.77
C ARG A 50 -6.16 -18.35 12.92
N ALA A 51 -5.77 -17.64 13.98
CA ALA A 51 -5.11 -18.20 15.14
C ALA A 51 -6.10 -18.77 16.19
N ALA A 52 -7.41 -18.71 15.94
CA ALA A 52 -8.46 -19.08 16.88
C ALA A 52 -8.32 -18.40 18.26
N LEU A 53 -7.95 -17.11 18.25
CA LEU A 53 -7.77 -16.28 19.44
C LEU A 53 -8.95 -15.33 19.64
N ALA A 54 -9.21 -14.98 20.89
CA ALA A 54 -10.08 -13.85 21.19
C ALA A 54 -9.42 -12.54 20.73
N LEU A 55 -10.21 -11.60 20.18
CA LEU A 55 -9.70 -10.36 19.58
C LEU A 55 -8.80 -9.54 20.52
N HIS A 56 -9.15 -9.43 21.81
CA HIS A 56 -8.34 -8.70 22.79
C HIS A 56 -6.93 -9.29 22.99
N ARG A 57 -6.71 -10.55 22.60
CA ARG A 57 -5.37 -11.17 22.60
C ARG A 57 -4.59 -10.87 21.33
N ALA A 58 -5.27 -10.58 20.22
CA ALA A 58 -4.67 -10.21 18.94
C ALA A 58 -4.47 -8.70 18.79
N ALA A 59 -5.21 -7.88 19.55
CA ALA A 59 -5.12 -6.44 19.52
C ALA A 59 -3.77 -5.93 20.08
N GLY A 60 -3.33 -4.78 19.59
CA GLY A 60 -2.14 -4.09 20.06
C GLY A 60 -0.84 -4.66 19.48
N VAL A 61 -0.91 -5.33 18.34
CA VAL A 61 0.28 -5.78 17.60
C VAL A 61 0.88 -4.53 16.95
N ALA A 62 1.68 -3.78 17.70
CA ALA A 62 2.24 -2.50 17.24
C ALA A 62 3.70 -2.30 17.68
N ALA A 63 4.29 -3.24 18.42
CA ALA A 63 5.69 -3.14 18.79
C ALA A 63 6.56 -3.74 17.67
N PRO A 64 7.65 -3.08 17.26
CA PRO A 64 8.62 -3.62 16.30
C PRO A 64 9.17 -4.99 16.68
N ASP A 65 9.16 -5.31 17.98
CA ASP A 65 9.66 -6.57 18.55
C ASP A 65 8.54 -7.60 18.85
N ASP A 66 7.28 -7.28 18.53
CA ASP A 66 6.20 -8.26 18.66
C ASP A 66 6.34 -9.29 17.54
N GLY A 67 6.79 -10.49 17.90
CA GLY A 67 7.00 -11.59 16.96
C GLY A 67 5.76 -11.97 16.15
N ARG A 68 4.56 -11.56 16.57
CA ARG A 68 3.30 -11.77 15.84
C ARG A 68 3.14 -10.86 14.64
N LEU A 69 3.83 -9.71 14.60
CA LEU A 69 3.65 -8.69 13.56
C LEU A 69 3.90 -9.25 12.17
N ALA A 70 4.93 -10.08 12.01
CA ALA A 70 5.21 -10.76 10.75
C ALA A 70 4.03 -11.64 10.30
N GLU A 71 3.41 -12.40 11.21
CA GLU A 71 2.26 -13.27 10.90
C GLU A 71 0.96 -12.52 10.62
N VAL A 72 0.83 -11.31 11.18
CA VAL A 72 -0.30 -10.40 10.95
C VAL A 72 -0.18 -9.76 9.56
N VAL A 73 1.02 -9.31 9.20
CA VAL A 73 1.29 -8.58 7.95
C VAL A 73 1.51 -9.50 6.75
N SER A 74 2.02 -10.72 6.95
CA SER A 74 2.40 -11.61 5.83
C SER A 74 1.29 -11.82 4.78
N PRO A 75 0.00 -11.99 5.13
CA PRO A 75 -1.03 -12.19 4.10
C PRO A 75 -1.26 -10.94 3.24
N LEU A 76 -1.14 -9.75 3.83
CA LEU A 76 -1.19 -8.49 3.07
C LEU A 76 -0.03 -8.41 2.09
N ARG A 77 1.18 -8.69 2.58
CA ARG A 77 2.37 -8.67 1.72
C ARG A 77 2.25 -9.66 0.57
N GLU A 78 1.84 -10.91 0.85
CA GLU A 78 1.64 -11.94 -0.16
C GLU A 78 0.62 -11.51 -1.22
N SER A 79 -0.50 -10.90 -0.80
CA SER A 79 -1.51 -10.32 -1.70
C SER A 79 -0.88 -9.28 -2.62
N ILE A 80 -0.15 -8.31 -2.07
CA ILE A 80 0.45 -7.21 -2.84
C ILE A 80 1.50 -7.73 -3.81
N VAL A 81 2.41 -8.58 -3.34
CA VAL A 81 3.46 -9.17 -4.17
C VAL A 81 2.85 -9.98 -5.32
N GLY A 82 1.79 -10.76 -5.04
CA GLY A 82 1.07 -11.51 -6.06
C GLY A 82 0.38 -10.60 -7.09
N ALA A 83 -0.33 -9.56 -6.62
CA ALA A 83 -1.06 -8.64 -7.49
C ALA A 83 -0.14 -7.77 -8.36
N LEU A 84 0.99 -7.33 -7.80
CA LEU A 84 1.96 -6.46 -8.47
C LEU A 84 3.04 -7.23 -9.25
N GLY A 85 2.91 -8.54 -9.35
CA GLY A 85 3.69 -9.39 -10.25
C GLY A 85 5.11 -9.71 -9.76
N GLY A 86 5.35 -9.69 -8.45
CA GLY A 86 6.64 -10.05 -7.84
C GLY A 86 7.25 -8.92 -7.01
N ALA A 87 8.11 -9.27 -6.05
CA ALA A 87 8.75 -8.31 -5.15
C ALA A 87 9.77 -7.43 -5.89
N GLU A 88 10.41 -7.97 -6.92
CA GLU A 88 11.37 -7.29 -7.79
C GLU A 88 10.73 -6.17 -8.62
N ARG A 89 9.42 -6.25 -8.88
CA ARG A 89 8.69 -5.26 -9.70
C ARG A 89 8.19 -4.06 -8.91
N LEU A 90 8.06 -4.20 -7.59
CA LEU A 90 7.53 -3.15 -6.70
C LEU A 90 8.34 -1.86 -6.75
N GLY A 91 9.65 -1.94 -7.02
CA GLY A 91 10.53 -0.78 -7.16
C GLY A 91 10.44 -0.08 -8.52
N GLY A 92 9.79 -0.68 -9.52
CA GLY A 92 9.71 -0.16 -10.88
C GLY A 92 8.46 0.67 -11.18
N PHE A 93 7.46 0.69 -10.29
CA PHE A 93 6.24 1.45 -10.54
C PHE A 93 6.48 2.96 -10.53
N GLY A 94 5.98 3.65 -11.55
CA GLY A 94 5.82 5.09 -11.50
C GLY A 94 4.67 5.47 -10.57
N VAL A 95 4.79 6.57 -9.83
CA VAL A 95 3.75 7.07 -8.93
C VAL A 95 3.22 8.39 -9.46
N SER A 96 1.93 8.45 -9.79
CA SER A 96 1.31 9.69 -10.28
C SER A 96 1.29 10.81 -9.22
N GLY A 97 0.97 12.03 -9.65
CA GLY A 97 0.51 13.06 -8.71
C GLY A 97 -0.74 12.59 -7.96
N ALA A 98 -0.90 13.05 -6.72
CA ALA A 98 -2.04 12.67 -5.89
C ALA A 98 -3.35 13.25 -6.45
N ARG A 99 -4.41 12.45 -6.36
CA ARG A 99 -5.79 12.85 -6.62
C ARG A 99 -6.50 12.99 -5.29
N ILE A 100 -6.92 14.21 -4.97
CA ILE A 100 -7.61 14.53 -3.72
C ILE A 100 -9.10 14.27 -3.94
N VAL A 101 -9.68 13.35 -3.17
CA VAL A 101 -11.12 13.05 -3.19
C VAL A 101 -11.85 14.01 -2.25
N ASP A 102 -11.32 14.17 -1.05
CA ASP A 102 -11.81 15.10 -0.04
C ASP A 102 -10.68 15.54 0.91
N ARG A 103 -11.00 16.19 2.04
CA ARG A 103 -10.00 16.70 2.99
C ARG A 103 -9.19 15.61 3.70
N ALA A 104 -9.72 14.41 3.79
CA ALA A 104 -9.15 13.27 4.50
C ALA A 104 -8.83 12.08 3.58
N THR A 105 -9.20 12.14 2.29
CA THR A 105 -9.01 11.02 1.36
C THR A 105 -8.28 11.48 0.10
N ALA A 106 -7.23 10.76 -0.27
CA ALA A 106 -6.51 10.94 -1.52
C ALA A 106 -6.09 9.59 -2.09
N TYR A 107 -5.79 9.51 -3.37
CA TYR A 107 -5.19 8.32 -3.97
C TYR A 107 -4.08 8.69 -4.95
N VAL A 108 -3.23 7.73 -5.25
CA VAL A 108 -2.26 7.80 -6.35
C VAL A 108 -2.47 6.62 -7.28
N LEU A 109 -2.06 6.79 -8.54
CA LEU A 109 -2.07 5.74 -9.54
C LEU A 109 -0.68 5.10 -9.62
N LEU A 110 -0.64 3.78 -9.66
CA LEU A 110 0.56 3.01 -9.93
C LEU A 110 0.70 2.83 -11.45
N LEU A 111 1.62 3.60 -12.03
CA LEU A 111 1.96 3.57 -13.43
C LEU A 111 2.87 2.38 -13.71
N PRO A 112 2.69 1.68 -14.84
CA PRO A 112 3.55 0.56 -15.22
C PRO A 112 5.03 0.90 -15.16
N ASP A 113 5.86 -0.09 -14.86
CA ASP A 113 7.30 0.03 -15.04
C ASP A 113 7.62 0.13 -16.54
N PHE A 114 8.17 1.26 -16.95
CA PHE A 114 8.53 1.54 -18.34
C PHE A 114 9.97 1.15 -18.69
N GLY A 115 10.78 0.73 -17.72
CA GLY A 115 12.20 0.44 -17.89
C GLY A 115 13.05 1.68 -18.20
N GLU A 116 14.28 1.47 -18.70
CA GLU A 116 15.13 2.56 -19.17
C GLU A 116 14.67 3.08 -20.55
N GLU A 117 14.55 4.41 -20.65
CA GLU A 117 14.29 5.23 -21.86
C GLU A 117 13.57 4.52 -23.01
N ARG A 118 12.25 4.34 -22.85
CA ARG A 118 11.34 3.92 -23.90
C ARG A 118 10.40 5.07 -24.28
N ILE A 119 10.16 5.26 -25.57
CA ILE A 119 9.03 6.07 -26.05
C ILE A 119 7.75 5.27 -25.76
N VAL A 120 6.95 5.76 -24.82
CA VAL A 120 5.67 5.18 -24.43
C VAL A 120 4.53 5.90 -25.14
N THR A 121 3.53 5.15 -25.59
CA THR A 121 2.28 5.71 -26.12
C THR A 121 1.29 5.94 -24.98
N GLU A 122 0.24 6.74 -25.22
CA GLU A 122 -0.82 6.97 -24.22
C GLU A 122 -1.46 5.66 -23.71
N VAL A 123 -1.52 4.64 -24.56
CA VAL A 123 -2.07 3.31 -24.21
C VAL A 123 -1.14 2.54 -23.27
N ASP A 124 0.17 2.75 -23.38
CA ASP A 124 1.16 2.16 -22.48
C ASP A 124 1.11 2.82 -21.10
N TRP A 125 0.62 4.05 -21.01
CA TRP A 125 0.56 4.87 -19.79
C TRP A 125 -0.62 4.56 -18.85
N LYS A 126 -1.43 3.54 -19.19
CA LYS A 126 -2.59 3.19 -18.39
C LYS A 126 -2.18 2.76 -16.98
N PRO A 127 -2.75 3.38 -15.93
CA PRO A 127 -2.58 2.91 -14.56
C PRO A 127 -2.87 1.42 -14.45
N SER A 128 -2.02 0.71 -13.72
CA SER A 128 -2.24 -0.71 -13.45
C SER A 128 -3.09 -0.93 -12.20
N HIS A 129 -2.88 -0.09 -11.18
CA HIS A 129 -3.50 -0.16 -9.87
C HIS A 129 -3.57 1.24 -9.28
N LEU A 130 -4.22 1.37 -8.12
CA LEU A 130 -4.15 2.56 -7.30
C LEU A 130 -3.91 2.21 -5.84
N LEU A 131 -3.45 3.19 -5.07
CA LEU A 131 -3.39 3.13 -3.61
C LEU A 131 -4.12 4.31 -3.03
N ALA A 132 -5.10 4.03 -2.17
CA ALA A 132 -5.84 5.03 -1.45
C ALA A 132 -5.21 5.30 -0.09
N PHE A 133 -5.29 6.56 0.32
CA PHE A 133 -4.76 7.07 1.56
C PHE A 133 -5.85 7.81 2.32
N VAL A 134 -5.85 7.60 3.64
CA VAL A 134 -6.62 8.40 4.58
C VAL A 134 -5.67 9.26 5.40
N HIS A 135 -6.08 10.49 5.69
CA HIS A 135 -5.31 11.41 6.53
C HIS A 135 -5.74 11.29 7.98
N GLU A 136 -4.90 10.68 8.81
CA GLU A 136 -5.13 10.55 10.25
C GLU A 136 -3.83 10.74 11.03
N SER A 137 -3.92 11.16 12.29
CA SER A 137 -2.74 11.42 13.12
C SER A 137 -1.69 12.36 12.50
N ARG A 138 -2.09 13.23 11.56
CA ARG A 138 -1.25 14.14 10.75
C ARG A 138 -0.39 13.46 9.68
N GLU A 139 -0.73 12.22 9.33
CA GLU A 139 -0.03 11.43 8.33
C GLU A 139 -1.02 10.89 7.30
N TRP A 140 -0.53 10.58 6.10
CA TRP A 140 -1.31 9.91 5.07
C TRP A 140 -0.97 8.43 5.08
N LEU A 141 -1.95 7.59 5.38
CA LEU A 141 -1.76 6.16 5.59
C LEU A 141 -2.59 5.37 4.58
N VAL A 142 -2.03 4.28 4.09
CA VAL A 142 -2.67 3.38 3.12
C VAL A 142 -3.88 2.73 3.77
N ASP A 143 -5.01 2.76 3.07
CA ASP A 143 -6.26 2.18 3.55
C ASP A 143 -6.78 1.11 2.61
N LEU A 144 -6.95 -0.12 3.11
CA LEU A 144 -7.45 -1.26 2.34
C LEU A 144 -8.88 -1.05 1.85
N GLY A 145 -9.75 -0.53 2.73
CA GLY A 145 -11.15 -0.32 2.43
C GLY A 145 -11.32 0.69 1.29
N ARG A 146 -10.66 1.84 1.41
CA ARG A 146 -10.68 2.89 0.39
C ARG A 146 -9.98 2.47 -0.89
N THR A 147 -8.91 1.68 -0.81
CA THR A 147 -8.23 1.18 -2.01
C THR A 147 -9.16 0.26 -2.79
N ALA A 148 -9.87 -0.64 -2.11
CA ALA A 148 -10.85 -1.51 -2.74
C ALA A 148 -12.00 -0.71 -3.40
N GLU A 149 -12.59 0.23 -2.66
CA GLU A 149 -13.69 1.07 -3.15
C GLU A 149 -13.28 1.87 -4.40
N LEU A 150 -12.18 2.61 -4.32
CA LEU A 150 -11.72 3.45 -5.42
C LEU A 150 -11.22 2.63 -6.61
N SER A 151 -10.65 1.44 -6.38
CA SER A 151 -10.24 0.54 -7.46
C SER A 151 -11.43 0.09 -8.30
N VAL A 152 -12.56 -0.24 -7.64
CA VAL A 152 -13.81 -0.56 -8.34
C VAL A 152 -14.33 0.63 -9.15
N GLU A 153 -14.35 1.82 -8.56
CA GLU A 153 -14.80 3.04 -9.26
C GLU A 153 -13.92 3.39 -10.47
N ALA A 154 -12.61 3.12 -10.37
CA ALA A 154 -11.64 3.36 -11.44
C ALA A 154 -11.55 2.20 -12.46
N GLU A 155 -12.32 1.12 -12.29
CA GLU A 155 -12.22 -0.12 -13.07
C GLU A 155 -10.79 -0.71 -13.08
N LEU A 156 -10.07 -0.58 -11.97
CA LEU A 156 -8.73 -1.11 -11.77
C LEU A 156 -8.74 -2.28 -10.78
N PRO A 157 -7.80 -3.24 -10.91
CA PRO A 157 -7.62 -4.26 -9.89
C PRO A 157 -7.16 -3.65 -8.56
N ASP A 158 -7.69 -4.17 -7.45
CA ASP A 158 -7.26 -3.82 -6.10
C ASP A 158 -5.98 -4.60 -5.74
N PRO A 159 -4.82 -3.93 -5.57
CA PRO A 159 -3.57 -4.61 -5.23
C PRO A 159 -3.56 -5.21 -3.82
N LEU A 160 -4.51 -4.84 -2.97
CA LEU A 160 -4.58 -5.23 -1.57
C LEU A 160 -5.70 -6.26 -1.30
N GLY A 161 -6.54 -6.55 -2.31
CA GLY A 161 -7.83 -7.20 -2.15
C GLY A 161 -7.85 -8.72 -2.00
N ALA A 162 -6.72 -9.43 -2.08
CA ALA A 162 -6.70 -10.89 -1.89
C ALA A 162 -6.79 -11.30 -0.41
N ILE A 163 -6.75 -10.33 0.50
CA ILE A 163 -6.97 -10.54 1.92
C ILE A 163 -8.47 -10.73 2.14
N ARG A 164 -8.90 -11.99 2.18
CA ARG A 164 -10.32 -12.34 2.37
C ARG A 164 -10.84 -11.72 3.67
N ARG A 165 -11.86 -10.87 3.55
CA ARG A 165 -12.69 -10.37 4.66
C ARG A 165 -13.56 -11.49 5.24
#